data_AF-N8XAM9-F1
#
_entry.id   AF-N8XAM9-F1
#
_cell.length_a   1.000
_cell.length_b   1.000
_cell.length_c   1.000
_cell.angle_alpha   90.00
_cell.angle_beta   90.00
_cell.angle_gamma   90.00
#
_symmetry.space_group_name_H-M   'P 1'
#
loop_
_entity.id
_entity.type
_entity.pdbx_description
1 polymer ?
#
loop_
_entity_poly.entity_id
_entity_poly.type
_entity_poly.pdbx_seq_one_letter_code
_entity_poly.pdbx_strand_id
1 'polypeptide(L)'
;MLYTEQYARIKQLASAPSTPEKIYTIKTGENAGMKRKVNAKPERVGLLPVSEKTIWTWVKQGKFPQPIRMSGNVTVWRMSEVEAWIEEQATIATMEA
;
A
#
# COMPACT_ATOMS: atom_id res chain seq x y z
N MET A 1 24.37 18.82 9.66
CA MET A 1 23.80 17.54 9.17
C MET A 1 22.36 17.79 8.81
N LEU A 2 22.03 17.81 7.52
CA LEU A 2 20.64 17.94 7.07
C LEU A 2 20.05 16.53 7.06
N TYR A 3 19.21 16.19 8.04
CA TYR A 3 18.39 15.00 7.94
C TYR A 3 17.40 15.23 6.80
N THR A 4 17.64 14.59 5.65
CA THR A 4 16.63 14.53 4.60
C THR A 4 15.50 13.66 5.12
N GLU A 5 14.38 14.27 5.51
CA GLU A 5 13.17 13.51 5.80
C GLU A 5 12.83 12.63 4.60
N GLN A 6 12.81 11.32 4.83
CA GLN A 6 12.38 10.37 3.83
C GLN A 6 10.87 10.23 3.86
N TYR A 7 10.26 10.28 2.68
CA TYR A 7 8.83 10.11 2.52
C TYR A 7 8.54 8.76 1.86
N ALA A 8 7.68 7.96 2.48
CA ALA A 8 7.23 6.70 1.92
C ALA A 8 5.87 6.85 1.23
N ARG A 9 5.72 6.17 0.09
CA ARG A 9 4.41 5.96 -0.54
C ARG A 9 3.79 4.65 -0.07
N ILE A 10 2.47 4.54 -0.23
CA ILE A 10 1.70 3.33 0.11
C ILE A 10 2.32 2.04 -0.47
N LYS A 11 2.90 2.11 -1.67
CA LYS A 11 3.53 0.96 -2.35
C LYS A 11 4.85 0.52 -1.71
N GLN A 12 5.50 1.39 -0.95
CA GLN A 12 6.70 1.06 -0.17
C GLN A 12 6.33 0.55 1.22
N LEU A 13 5.16 0.94 1.74
CA LEU A 13 4.65 0.49 3.03
C LEU A 13 3.98 -0.87 2.95
N ALA A 14 3.18 -1.11 1.90
CA ALA A 14 2.38 -2.31 1.74
C ALA A 14 3.07 -3.38 0.89
N SER A 15 2.97 -4.63 1.36
CA SER A 15 3.30 -5.80 0.58
C SER A 15 2.12 -6.21 -0.32
N ALA A 16 2.42 -6.68 -1.53
CA ALA A 16 1.42 -7.18 -2.47
C ALA A 16 1.91 -8.47 -3.13
N PRO A 17 1.12 -9.56 -3.09
CA PRO A 17 1.51 -10.82 -3.71
C PRO A 17 1.56 -10.69 -5.24
N SER A 18 2.38 -11.53 -5.88
CA SER A 18 2.42 -11.64 -7.33
C SER A 18 1.03 -11.97 -7.89
N THR A 19 0.53 -11.13 -8.79
CA THR A 19 -0.75 -11.40 -9.48
C THR A 19 -0.46 -11.82 -10.91
N PRO A 20 -0.79 -13.07 -11.30
CA PRO A 20 -0.53 -13.56 -12.65
C PRO A 20 -1.39 -12.85 -13.70
N GLU A 21 -0.91 -12.85 -14.94
CA GLU A 21 -1.62 -12.26 -16.08
C GLU A 21 -2.96 -12.96 -16.31
N LYS A 22 -4.03 -12.20 -16.56
CA LYS A 22 -5.36 -12.73 -16.89
C LYS A 22 -5.86 -12.08 -18.17
N ILE A 23 -6.34 -12.92 -19.10
CA ILE A 23 -6.94 -12.48 -20.37
C ILE A 23 -8.44 -12.72 -20.28
N TYR A 24 -9.22 -11.65 -20.39
CA TYR A 24 -10.68 -11.71 -20.37
C TYR A 24 -11.21 -11.60 -21.79
N THR A 25 -12.03 -12.56 -22.22
CA THR A 25 -12.79 -12.46 -23.47
C THR A 25 -14.14 -11.85 -23.17
N ILE A 26 -14.45 -10.70 -23.79
CA ILE A 26 -15.75 -10.06 -23.66
C ILE A 26 -16.77 -10.90 -24.44
N LYS A 27 -17.84 -11.36 -23.78
CA LYS A 27 -18.80 -12.32 -24.34
C LYS A 27 -20.01 -11.68 -25.03
N THR A 28 -20.28 -10.40 -24.81
CA THR A 28 -21.55 -9.75 -25.22
C THR A 28 -21.36 -8.26 -25.54
N GLY A 29 -22.19 -7.72 -26.44
CA GLY A 29 -22.17 -6.32 -26.89
C GLY A 29 -21.41 -6.11 -28.21
N GLU A 30 -21.33 -4.86 -28.69
CA GLU A 30 -20.62 -4.50 -29.94
C GLU A 30 -19.13 -4.89 -29.94
N ASN A 31 -18.54 -5.07 -28.75
CA ASN A 31 -17.16 -5.50 -28.54
C ASN A 31 -17.03 -6.99 -28.17
N ALA A 32 -18.07 -7.80 -28.40
CA ALA A 32 -18.02 -9.25 -28.19
C ALA A 32 -16.88 -9.86 -29.02
N GLY A 33 -15.97 -10.57 -28.37
CA GLY A 33 -14.76 -11.15 -28.97
C GLY A 33 -13.47 -10.36 -28.70
N MET A 34 -13.54 -9.11 -28.24
CA MET A 34 -12.34 -8.39 -27.81
C MET A 34 -11.73 -9.02 -26.55
N LYS A 35 -10.41 -9.26 -26.58
CA LYS A 35 -9.63 -9.75 -25.46
C LYS A 35 -9.04 -8.57 -24.69
N ARG A 36 -9.44 -8.40 -23.42
CA ARG A 36 -8.75 -7.50 -22.49
C ARG A 36 -7.62 -8.25 -21.80
N LYS A 37 -6.38 -7.87 -22.09
CA LYS A 37 -5.19 -8.34 -21.36
C LYS A 37 -4.98 -7.47 -20.12
N VAL A 38 -4.95 -8.11 -18.95
CA VAL A 38 -4.52 -7.48 -17.70
C VAL A 38 -3.11 -7.95 -17.41
N ASN A 39 -2.12 -7.04 -17.49
CA ASN A 39 -0.71 -7.34 -17.27
C ASN A 39 -0.46 -7.93 -15.87
N ALA A 40 0.50 -8.84 -15.80
CA ALA A 40 1.01 -9.36 -14.53
C ALA A 40 1.61 -8.23 -13.68
N LYS A 41 1.39 -8.30 -12.37
CA LYS A 41 2.02 -7.39 -11.40
C LYS A 41 3.02 -8.19 -10.58
N PRO A 42 4.31 -7.78 -10.53
CA PRO A 42 5.30 -8.49 -9.74
C PRO A 42 4.95 -8.40 -8.25
N GLU A 43 5.45 -9.38 -7.49
CA GLU A 43 5.43 -9.31 -6.04
C GLU A 43 6.21 -8.07 -5.58
N ARG A 44 5.69 -7.41 -4.55
CA ARG A 44 6.36 -6.29 -3.92
C ARG A 44 6.37 -6.53 -2.43
N VAL A 45 7.56 -6.51 -1.84
CA VAL A 45 7.75 -6.53 -0.40
C VAL A 45 7.78 -5.08 0.08
N GLY A 46 6.77 -4.70 0.86
CA GLY A 46 6.74 -3.42 1.56
C GLY A 46 7.36 -3.53 2.95
N LEU A 47 7.49 -2.39 3.63
CA LEU A 47 7.95 -2.32 5.02
C LEU A 47 7.09 -3.19 5.96
N LEU A 48 5.80 -3.29 5.67
CA LEU A 48 4.85 -4.10 6.42
C LEU A 48 4.31 -5.25 5.55
N PRO A 49 4.14 -6.46 6.12
CA PRO A 49 3.55 -7.60 5.42
C PRO A 49 2.01 -7.49 5.33
N VAL A 50 1.50 -6.31 4.99
CA VAL A 50 0.06 -6.03 4.86
C VAL A 50 -0.27 -5.42 3.51
N SER A 51 -1.51 -5.62 3.06
CA SER A 51 -1.98 -5.05 1.79
C SER A 51 -2.21 -3.54 1.87
N GLU A 52 -2.15 -2.86 0.71
CA GLU A 52 -2.45 -1.42 0.60
C GLU A 52 -3.83 -1.08 1.22
N LYS A 53 -4.81 -1.95 1.02
CA LYS A 53 -6.18 -1.78 1.55
C LYS A 53 -6.22 -1.79 3.08
N THR A 54 -5.39 -2.63 3.71
CA THR A 54 -5.28 -2.71 5.17
C THR A 54 -4.76 -1.39 5.73
N ILE A 55 -3.70 -0.83 5.15
CA ILE A 55 -3.15 0.47 5.57
C ILE A 55 -4.19 1.58 5.45
N TRP A 56 -4.90 1.67 4.32
CA TRP A 56 -5.99 2.64 4.17
C TRP A 56 -7.12 2.46 5.18
N THR A 57 -7.39 1.21 5.57
CA THR A 57 -8.38 0.91 6.61
C THR A 57 -7.92 1.44 7.96
N TRP A 58 -6.65 1.26 8.32
CA TRP A 58 -6.08 1.81 9.56
C TRP A 58 -6.02 3.33 9.55
N VAL A 59 -5.68 3.95 8.42
CA VAL A 59 -5.75 5.41 8.24
C VAL A 59 -7.16 5.91 8.48
N LYS A 60 -8.17 5.24 7.90
CA LYS A 60 -9.59 5.58 8.11
C LYS A 60 -10.02 5.38 9.57
N GLN A 61 -9.46 4.38 10.26
CA GLN A 61 -9.70 4.13 11.68
C GLN A 61 -8.90 5.07 12.60
N GLY A 62 -8.01 5.92 12.07
CA GLY A 62 -7.13 6.79 12.87
C GLY A 62 -6.04 6.03 13.63
N LYS A 63 -5.79 4.76 13.29
CA LYS A 63 -4.77 3.92 13.93
C LYS A 63 -3.40 4.07 13.31
N PHE A 64 -3.29 4.58 12.09
CA PHE A 64 -2.04 4.74 11.34
C PHE A 64 -1.80 6.23 11.10
N PRO A 65 -0.53 6.70 10.99
CA PRO A 65 -0.21 8.10 10.75
C PRO A 65 -0.96 8.69 9.55
N GLN A 66 -1.33 9.97 9.67
CA GLN A 66 -2.13 10.62 8.66
C GLN A 66 -1.32 10.84 7.37
N PRO A 67 -1.90 10.54 6.20
CA PRO A 67 -1.25 10.80 4.94
C PRO A 67 -1.05 12.30 4.68
N ILE A 68 0.13 12.67 4.21
CA ILE A 68 0.44 14.01 3.71
C ILE A 68 0.20 14.03 2.20
N ARG A 69 -0.62 14.97 1.74
CA ARG A 69 -0.90 15.18 0.32
C ARG A 69 0.12 16.17 -0.26
N MET A 70 1.04 15.70 -1.09
CA MET A 70 2.08 16.56 -1.71
C MET A 70 1.57 17.26 -2.97
N SER A 71 0.79 16.58 -3.81
CA SER A 71 0.22 17.13 -5.04
C SER A 71 -1.05 16.38 -5.47
N GLY A 72 -1.65 16.77 -6.60
CA GLY A 72 -2.99 16.34 -7.06
C GLY A 72 -3.39 14.90 -6.74
N ASN A 73 -2.49 13.92 -6.96
CA ASN A 73 -2.69 12.49 -6.68
C ASN A 73 -1.51 11.84 -5.92
N VAL A 74 -0.63 12.62 -5.30
CA VAL A 74 0.54 12.07 -4.58
C VAL A 74 0.32 12.18 -3.08
N THR A 75 0.16 11.02 -2.47
CA THR A 75 0.03 10.86 -1.02
C THR A 75 1.24 10.14 -0.47
N VAL A 76 1.85 10.70 0.57
CA VAL A 76 3.04 10.17 1.23
C VAL A 76 2.88 10.17 2.75
N TRP A 77 3.73 9.41 3.42
CA TRP A 77 3.90 9.40 4.87
C TRP A 77 5.34 9.79 5.20
N ARG A 78 5.54 10.44 6.35
CA ARG A 78 6.88 10.62 6.91
C ARG A 78 7.37 9.26 7.40
N MET A 79 8.59 8.88 7.01
CA MET A 79 9.18 7.61 7.48
C MET A 79 9.30 7.58 9.01
N SER A 80 9.66 8.70 9.63
CA SER A 80 9.76 8.82 11.09
C SER A 80 8.46 8.49 11.82
N GLU A 81 7.32 8.96 11.32
CA GLU A 81 6.01 8.66 11.92
C GLU A 81 5.62 7.19 11.74
N VAL A 82 5.96 6.59 10.60
CA VAL A 82 5.69 5.19 10.34
C VAL A 82 6.56 4.30 11.23
N GLU A 83 7.85 4.62 11.38
CA GLU A 83 8.78 3.89 12.26
C GLU A 83 8.32 3.97 13.71
N ALA A 84 8.01 5.17 14.21
CA ALA A 84 7.47 5.34 15.57
C ALA A 84 6.20 4.52 15.79
N TRP A 85 5.29 4.49 14.81
CA TRP A 85 4.09 3.67 14.89
C TRP A 85 4.39 2.17 14.97
N ILE A 86 5.38 1.68 14.21
CA ILE A 86 5.80 0.26 14.26
C ILE A 86 6.34 -0.08 15.65
N GLU A 87 7.16 0.80 16.22
CA GLU A 87 7.70 0.62 17.57
C GLU A 87 6.60 0.62 18.65
N GLU A 88 5.61 1.51 18.53
CA GLU A 88 4.43 1.52 19.41
C GLU A 88 3.67 0.19 19.33
N GLN A 89 3.42 -0.34 18.13
CA GLN A 89 2.73 -1.62 17.96
C GLN A 89 3.55 -2.80 18.50
N ALA A 90 4.86 -2.80 18.30
CA ALA A 90 5.76 -3.82 18.86
C ALA A 90 5.73 -3.79 20.40
N THR A 91 5.68 -2.60 20.99
CA THR A 91 5.58 -2.42 22.44
C THR A 91 4.25 -2.94 22.99
N ILE A 92 3.14 -2.58 22.34
CA ILE A 92 1.79 -3.07 22.72
C ILE A 92 1.72 -4.60 22.66
N ALA A 93 2.24 -5.21 21.59
CA ALA A 93 2.26 -6.66 21.43
C ALA A 93 3.07 -7.36 22.54
N THR A 94 4.08 -6.69 23.10
CA THR A 94 4.91 -7.24 24.20
C THR A 94 4.24 -7.08 25.56
N MET A 95 3.36 -6.08 25.74
CA MET A 95 2.65 -5.84 27.00
C MET A 95 1.37 -6.68 27.15
N GLU A 96 0.81 -7.18 26.05
CA GLU A 96 -0.37 -8.07 26.05
C GLU A 96 -0.02 -9.58 26.06
N ALA A 97 1.26 -9.93 26.14
CA ALA A 97 1.77 -11.31 26.21
C ALA A 97 2.26 -11.66 27.63
#